data_AF-A0A961GEG3-F1
#
_entry.id   AF-A0A961GEG3-F1
#
_cell.length_a   1.000
_cell.length_b   1.000
_cell.length_c   1.000
_cell.angle_alpha   90.00
_cell.angle_beta   90.00
_cell.angle_gamma   90.00
#
_symmetry.space_group_name_H-M   'P 1'
#
loop_
_entity.id
_entity.type
_entity.pdbx_description
1 polymer ?
#
loop_
_entity_poly.entity_id
_entity_poly.type
_entity_poly.pdbx_seq_one_letter_code
_entity_poly.pdbx_strand_id
1 'polypeptide(L)'
;MIADPEAEEELEPALAGVTITYLGPVAPHWDLRAEFGDTDLINAFRSRVNARLMLLPPHDPQFRRNRERVERDAASENIEVYWDLGEADQQGR
;
A
#
# COMPACT_ATOMS: atom_id res chain seq x y z
N MET A 1 -25.62 35.75 14.45
CA MET A 1 -25.30 34.30 14.42
C MET A 1 -24.22 34.13 13.39
N ILE A 2 -22.97 34.09 13.86
CA ILE A 2 -21.78 34.06 13.00
C ILE A 2 -21.38 32.59 12.85
N ALA A 3 -21.17 32.21 11.59
CA ALA A 3 -20.59 30.99 11.01
C ALA A 3 -20.25 29.82 11.94
N ASP A 4 -20.77 28.65 11.60
CA ASP A 4 -19.98 27.41 11.71
C ASP A 4 -19.06 27.40 10.47
N PRO A 5 -17.77 27.78 10.57
CA PRO A 5 -16.84 27.42 9.52
C PRO A 5 -16.67 25.90 9.62
N GLU A 6 -16.98 25.23 8.51
CA GLU A 6 -16.68 23.83 8.26
C GLU A 6 -15.32 23.50 8.88
N ALA A 7 -15.30 22.53 9.80
CA ALA A 7 -14.07 21.97 10.30
C ALA A 7 -13.36 21.32 9.12
N GLU A 8 -12.50 22.09 8.46
CA GLU A 8 -11.44 21.59 7.59
C GLU A 8 -10.61 20.66 8.49
N GLU A 9 -10.89 19.36 8.45
CA GLU A 9 -10.02 18.36 9.04
C GLU A 9 -8.66 18.53 8.36
N GLU A 10 -7.72 19.22 9.02
CA GLU A 10 -6.32 19.25 8.64
C GLU A 10 -5.84 17.79 8.64
N LEU A 11 -5.82 17.17 7.47
CA LEU A 11 -5.31 15.82 7.29
C LEU A 11 -3.87 15.81 7.81
N GLU A 12 -3.64 15.09 8.90
CA GLU A 12 -2.31 14.93 9.46
C GLU A 12 -1.38 14.42 8.35
N PRO A 13 -0.17 15.01 8.19
CA PRO A 13 0.75 14.55 7.17
C PRO A 13 1.09 13.08 7.40
N ALA A 14 1.23 12.32 6.30
CA ALA A 14 1.57 10.92 6.39
C ALA A 14 2.87 10.70 7.16
N LEU A 15 2.90 9.66 8.00
CA LEU A 15 4.08 9.28 8.80
C LEU A 15 5.13 8.53 7.97
N ALA A 16 4.71 7.86 6.90
CA ALA A 16 5.58 7.19 5.95
C ALA A 16 4.93 7.11 4.57
N GLY A 17 5.75 6.90 3.54
CA GLY A 17 5.32 6.67 2.17
C GLY A 17 6.06 5.49 1.57
N VAL A 18 5.33 4.60 0.91
CA VAL A 18 5.91 3.40 0.30
C VAL A 18 5.33 3.11 -1.08
N THR A 19 6.17 2.59 -1.97
CA THR A 19 5.77 2.06 -3.27
C THR A 19 5.83 0.55 -3.24
N ILE A 20 4.70 -0.11 -3.52
CA ILE A 20 4.60 -1.57 -3.64
C ILE A 20 4.62 -1.95 -5.11
N THR A 21 5.66 -2.69 -5.51
CA THR A 21 5.91 -3.05 -6.90
C THR A 21 5.75 -4.54 -7.13
N TYR A 22 5.01 -4.94 -8.17
CA TYR A 22 4.99 -6.34 -8.59
C TYR A 22 6.22 -6.64 -9.44
N LEU A 23 7.12 -7.51 -8.94
CA LEU A 23 8.36 -7.88 -9.60
C LEU A 23 8.19 -9.03 -10.62
N GLY A 24 7.12 -9.81 -10.48
CA GLY A 24 6.83 -10.92 -11.38
C GLY A 24 6.60 -12.27 -10.69
N PRO A 25 6.51 -13.35 -11.47
CA PRO A 25 6.16 -14.69 -10.98
C PRO A 25 7.32 -15.41 -10.29
N VAL A 26 8.47 -14.77 -10.10
CA VAL A 26 9.64 -15.34 -9.42
C VAL A 26 9.86 -14.60 -8.10
N ALA A 27 10.15 -15.34 -7.03
CA ALA A 27 10.39 -14.75 -5.73
C ALA A 27 11.66 -13.86 -5.73
N PRO A 28 11.65 -12.70 -5.06
CA PRO A 28 10.50 -12.09 -4.38
C PRO A 28 9.48 -11.51 -5.38
N HIS A 29 8.20 -11.88 -5.26
CA HIS A 29 7.15 -11.45 -6.19
C HIS A 29 6.78 -9.97 -6.07
N TRP A 30 7.03 -9.40 -4.89
CA TRP A 30 6.67 -8.06 -4.52
C TRP A 30 7.89 -7.38 -3.93
N ASP A 31 8.15 -6.16 -4.38
CA ASP A 31 9.04 -5.25 -3.69
C ASP A 31 8.24 -4.19 -2.95
N LEU A 32 8.83 -3.68 -1.88
CA LEU A 32 8.33 -2.52 -1.17
C LEU A 32 9.48 -1.55 -1.00
N ARG A 33 9.37 -0.39 -1.62
CA ARG A 33 10.35 0.68 -1.53
C ARG A 33 9.84 1.77 -0.61
N ALA A 34 10.66 2.19 0.34
CA ALA A 34 10.37 3.36 1.16
C ALA A 34 10.67 4.64 0.36
N GLU A 35 9.73 5.57 0.35
CA GLU A 35 9.95 6.93 -0.15
C GLU A 35 10.38 7.84 1.02
N PHE A 36 9.73 7.71 2.17
CA PHE A 36 10.06 8.39 3.43
C PHE A 36 9.43 7.67 4.63
N GLY A 37 9.83 8.05 5.85
CA GLY A 37 9.25 7.57 7.10
C GLY A 37 10.21 6.78 7.99
N ASP A 38 9.72 6.38 9.16
CA ASP A 38 10.47 5.59 10.13
C ASP A 38 10.74 4.16 9.64
N THR A 39 11.95 3.65 9.88
CA THR A 39 12.38 2.34 9.37
C THR A 39 11.67 1.19 10.07
N ASP A 40 11.41 1.27 11.38
CA ASP A 40 10.76 0.21 12.13
C ASP A 40 9.28 0.12 11.76
N LEU A 41 8.62 1.27 11.58
CA LEU A 41 7.26 1.37 11.05
C LEU A 41 7.14 0.68 9.68
N ILE A 42 8.04 1.01 8.75
CA ILE A 42 8.04 0.45 7.39
C ILE A 42 8.34 -1.05 7.41
N ASN A 43 9.25 -1.53 8.26
CA ASN A 43 9.56 -2.96 8.38
C ASN A 43 8.39 -3.77 8.95
N ALA A 44 7.67 -3.22 9.93
CA ALA A 44 6.45 -3.82 10.45
C ALA A 44 5.37 -3.91 9.35
N PHE A 45 5.20 -2.83 8.57
CA PHE A 45 4.26 -2.79 7.44
C PHE A 45 4.65 -3.79 6.34
N ARG A 46 5.92 -3.85 5.96
CA ARG A 46 6.44 -4.82 4.99
C ARG A 46 6.11 -6.26 5.35
N SER A 47 6.22 -6.62 6.63
CA SER A 47 5.88 -7.97 7.10
C SER A 47 4.40 -8.30 6.86
N ARG A 48 3.51 -7.33 7.10
CA ARG A 48 2.07 -7.46 6.85
C ARG A 48 1.71 -7.50 5.37
N VAL A 49 2.38 -6.71 4.53
CA VAL A 49 2.24 -6.72 3.07
C VAL A 49 2.65 -8.08 2.51
N ASN A 50 3.84 -8.56 2.88
CA ASN A 50 4.35 -9.85 2.43
C ASN A 50 3.38 -10.98 2.81
N ALA A 51 2.85 -11.00 4.03
CA ALA A 51 1.88 -12.01 4.44
C ALA A 51 0.54 -11.95 3.67
N ARG A 52 0.13 -10.77 3.20
CA ARG A 52 -1.12 -10.58 2.43
C ARG A 52 -0.96 -10.89 0.95
N LEU A 53 0.20 -10.58 0.37
CA LEU A 53 0.43 -10.66 -1.07
C LEU A 53 1.24 -11.90 -1.50
N MET A 54 1.68 -12.73 -0.55
CA MET A 54 2.48 -13.93 -0.83
C MET A 54 1.79 -14.82 -1.88
N LEU A 55 2.49 -15.09 -2.99
CA LEU A 55 2.03 -15.90 -4.13
C LEU A 55 0.82 -15.35 -4.91
N LEU A 56 0.42 -14.10 -4.68
CA LEU A 56 -0.73 -13.51 -5.39
C LEU A 56 -0.24 -12.55 -6.47
N PRO A 57 -0.37 -12.90 -7.76
CA PRO A 57 -0.15 -11.95 -8.84
C PRO A 57 -1.32 -10.96 -8.96
N PRO A 58 -1.15 -9.80 -9.64
CA PRO A 58 -2.18 -8.78 -9.76
C PRO A 58 -3.50 -9.24 -10.41
N HIS A 59 -3.46 -10.23 -11.29
CA HIS A 59 -4.63 -10.78 -11.98
C HIS A 59 -5.41 -11.82 -11.15
N ASP A 60 -4.90 -12.20 -9.97
CA ASP A 60 -5.59 -13.15 -9.11
C ASP A 60 -6.87 -12.53 -8.51
N PRO A 61 -8.02 -13.23 -8.47
CA PRO A 61 -9.24 -12.71 -7.86
C PRO A 61 -9.08 -12.27 -6.40
N GLN A 62 -8.20 -12.92 -5.64
CA GLN A 62 -7.93 -12.61 -4.24
C GLN A 62 -7.05 -11.36 -4.08
N PHE A 63 -6.31 -10.96 -5.13
CA PHE A 63 -5.43 -9.77 -5.10
C PHE A 63 -6.19 -8.53 -4.66
N ARG A 64 -7.37 -8.26 -5.23
CA ARG A 64 -8.18 -7.07 -4.89
C ARG A 64 -8.49 -6.98 -3.39
N ARG A 65 -8.90 -8.11 -2.78
CA ARG A 65 -9.22 -8.17 -1.35
C ARG A 65 -7.99 -7.97 -0.47
N ASN A 66 -6.86 -8.54 -0.87
CA ASN A 66 -5.63 -8.38 -0.11
C ASN A 66 -5.03 -6.97 -0.29
N ARG A 67 -5.18 -6.37 -1.47
CA ARG A 67 -4.88 -4.96 -1.70
C ARG A 67 -5.69 -4.04 -0.79
N GLU A 68 -7.01 -4.22 -0.70
CA GLU A 68 -7.85 -3.47 0.25
C GLU A 68 -7.43 -3.67 1.72
N ARG A 69 -6.94 -4.87 2.08
CA ARG A 69 -6.40 -5.14 3.41
C ARG A 69 -5.06 -4.44 3.63
N VAL A 70 -4.20 -4.36 2.62
CA VAL A 70 -2.94 -3.61 2.68
C VAL A 70 -3.24 -2.11 2.81
N GLU A 71 -4.17 -1.58 2.02
CA GLU A 71 -4.58 -0.17 2.10
C GLU A 71 -5.19 0.17 3.46
N ARG A 72 -5.98 -0.74 4.05
CA ARG A 72 -6.50 -0.57 5.42
C ARG A 72 -5.41 -0.60 6.49
N ASP A 73 -4.43 -1.51 6.36
CA ASP A 73 -3.29 -1.54 7.27
C ASP A 73 -2.51 -0.22 7.21
N ALA A 74 -2.26 0.29 6.00
CA ALA A 74 -1.55 1.53 5.80
C ALA A 74 -2.29 2.73 6.39
N ALA A 75 -3.60 2.82 6.14
CA ALA A 75 -4.45 3.86 6.70
C ALA A 75 -4.46 3.84 8.24
N SER A 76 -4.43 2.66 8.86
CA SER A 76 -4.37 2.52 10.32
C SER A 76 -3.09 3.08 10.94
N GLU A 77 -2.03 3.24 10.16
CA GLU A 77 -0.72 3.70 10.60
C GLU A 77 -0.30 5.02 9.94
N ASN A 78 -1.25 5.69 9.27
CA ASN A 78 -1.03 6.91 8.49
C ASN A 78 0.14 6.79 7.49
N ILE A 79 0.16 5.67 6.74
CA ILE A 79 1.14 5.37 5.69
C ILE A 79 0.51 5.60 4.32
N GLU A 80 1.17 6.39 3.48
CA GLU A 80 0.84 6.50 2.05
C GLU A 80 1.34 5.28 1.29
N VAL A 81 0.46 4.70 0.46
CA VAL A 81 0.80 3.54 -0.38
C VAL A 81 0.57 3.87 -1.85
N TYR A 82 1.62 3.66 -2.63
CA TYR A 82 1.61 3.74 -4.08
C TYR A 82 1.74 2.33 -4.65
N TRP A 83 1.03 2.04 -5.74
CA TRP A 83 1.06 0.74 -6.40
C TRP A 83 1.71 0.87 -7.77
N ASP A 84 2.77 0.12 -8.00
CA ASP A 84 3.40 -0.04 -9.31
C ASP A 84 3.25 -1.50 -9.78
N LEU A 85 2.24 -1.75 -10.60
CA LEU A 85 1.97 -3.08 -11.13
C LEU A 85 2.70 -3.34 -12.46
N GLY A 86 3.44 -2.36 -12.98
CA GLY A 86 4.10 -2.43 -14.28
C GLY A 86 3.17 -2.88 -15.43
N GLU A 87 3.73 -3.56 -16.44
CA GLU A 87 2.96 -4.19 -17.53
C GLU A 87 2.24 -5.48 -17.11
N ALA A 88 2.35 -5.92 -15.85
CA ALA A 88 1.64 -7.11 -15.38
C ALA A 88 0.12 -6.94 -15.34
N ASP A 89 -0.35 -5.69 -15.31
CA ASP A 89 -1.77 -5.34 -15.46
C ASP A 89 -2.30 -5.65 -16.88
N GLN A 90 -1.41 -5.81 -17.88
CA GLN A 90 -1.77 -5.99 -19.30
C GLN A 90 -1.69 -7.45 -19.79
N GLN A 91 -1.09 -8.37 -19.03
CA GLN A 91 -0.84 -9.76 -19.45
C GLN A 91 -2.03 -10.73 -19.26
N GLY A 92 -3.21 -10.21 -18.89
CA GLY A 92 -4.43 -10.98 -18.68
C GLY A 92 -5.46 -10.90 -19.82
N ARG A 93 -5.05 -10.71 -21.09
CA ARG A 93 -5.97 -10.68 -22.23
C ARG A 93 -5.72 -11.82 -23.22
#